data_AF-A0A969ZMN0-F1
#
_entry.id   AF-A0A969ZMN0-F1
#
_cell.length_a   1.000
_cell.length_b   1.000
_cell.length_c   1.000
_cell.angle_alpha   90.00
_cell.angle_beta   90.00
_cell.angle_gamma   90.00
#
_symmetry.space_group_name_H-M   'P 1'
#
loop_
_entity.id
_entity.type
_entity.pdbx_description
1 polymer ?
#
loop_
_entity_poly.entity_id
_entity_poly.type
_entity_poly.pdbx_seq_one_letter_code
_entity_poly.pdbx_strand_id
1 'polypeptide(L)'
;MIDGNLLKEILKDIEECEKAQESKIGSGKLAKSLIAKYSVLFPNFEENISTGGKISTGGEFDYRGELINIKEKLNAYLIKNSVDAKTKLQIKILEDIKKMEKYKEMSEEELKDLHEDIVNYYHNKIQGFGKNLYGYNYKDDFYMKDFIGKESIIANFKAMKSKLQAFYDADCENELQHRQEPLINATFSNQNANNMNVDINIDIVYENAQKEIDNNTTFSDVEIEEIQNKLAELRETIASSESKRKKWDKAKVIFTFAMDKGIDVALAFLPMMNFLK
;
A
#
# COMPACT_ATOMS: atom_id res chain seq x y z
N MET A 1 1.24 7.07 -26.94
CA MET A 1 1.04 6.78 -25.52
C MET A 1 -0.23 7.48 -25.10
N ILE A 2 -1.11 6.81 -24.34
CA ILE A 2 -2.33 7.47 -23.85
C ILE A 2 -1.91 8.41 -22.72
N ASP A 3 -2.38 9.65 -22.76
CA ASP A 3 -2.19 10.59 -21.64
C ASP A 3 -2.87 10.04 -20.37
N GLY A 4 -2.22 10.21 -19.20
CA GLY A 4 -2.72 9.66 -17.94
C GLY A 4 -4.08 10.22 -17.51
N ASN A 5 -4.39 11.49 -17.80
CA ASN A 5 -5.71 12.04 -17.50
C ASN A 5 -6.77 11.46 -18.44
N LEU A 6 -6.44 11.33 -19.73
CA LEU A 6 -7.34 10.70 -20.71
C LEU A 6 -7.63 9.24 -20.34
N LEU A 7 -6.64 8.47 -19.90
CA LEU A 7 -6.82 7.09 -19.47
C LEU A 7 -7.80 6.97 -18.30
N LYS A 8 -7.64 7.83 -17.29
CA LYS A 8 -8.51 7.86 -16.10
C LYS A 8 -9.96 8.17 -16.47
N GLU A 9 -10.16 9.14 -17.36
CA GLU A 9 -11.50 9.50 -17.86
C GLU A 9 -12.14 8.36 -18.68
N ILE A 10 -11.37 7.70 -19.55
CA ILE A 10 -11.86 6.55 -20.34
C ILE A 10 -12.33 5.41 -19.41
N LEU A 11 -11.53 5.04 -18.42
CA LEU A 11 -11.88 3.96 -17.48
C LEU A 11 -13.06 4.32 -16.57
N LYS A 12 -13.26 5.61 -16.28
CA LYS A 12 -14.44 6.08 -15.57
C LYS A 12 -15.69 5.99 -16.45
N ASP A 13 -15.62 6.46 -17.68
CA ASP A 13 -16.77 6.48 -18.60
C ASP A 13 -17.19 5.05 -19.00
N ILE A 14 -16.25 4.11 -19.13
CA ILE A 14 -16.53 2.67 -19.29
C ILE A 14 -17.39 2.16 -18.13
N GLU A 15 -17.01 2.47 -16.88
CA GLU A 15 -17.75 2.05 -15.69
C GLU A 15 -19.14 2.71 -15.62
N GLU A 16 -19.27 3.98 -16.00
CA GLU A 16 -20.57 4.65 -16.11
C GLU A 16 -21.46 3.99 -17.16
N CYS A 17 -20.90 3.56 -18.30
CA CYS A 17 -21.64 2.79 -19.31
C CYS A 17 -22.14 1.45 -18.78
N GLU A 18 -21.36 0.77 -17.93
CA GLU A 18 -21.72 -0.50 -17.30
C GLU A 18 -22.83 -0.33 -16.26
N LYS A 19 -22.71 0.65 -15.35
CA LYS A 19 -23.74 0.96 -14.35
C LYS A 19 -25.07 1.36 -15.01
N ALA A 20 -25.00 2.13 -16.11
CA ALA A 20 -26.18 2.54 -16.85
C ALA A 20 -26.93 1.37 -17.53
N GLN A 21 -26.40 0.15 -17.54
CA GLN A 21 -27.13 -1.02 -18.03
C GLN A 21 -28.28 -1.43 -17.11
N GLU A 22 -28.22 -1.07 -15.83
CA GLU A 22 -29.21 -1.41 -14.80
C GLU A 22 -30.53 -0.65 -14.97
N SER A 23 -30.51 0.51 -15.63
CA SER A 23 -31.71 1.33 -15.83
C SER A 23 -31.68 2.11 -17.15
N LYS A 24 -32.83 2.16 -17.83
CA LYS A 24 -32.97 2.99 -19.04
C LYS A 24 -32.98 4.50 -18.75
N ILE A 25 -33.29 4.90 -17.52
CA ILE A 25 -33.43 6.31 -17.13
C ILE A 25 -32.06 6.98 -17.16
N GLY A 26 -31.96 8.11 -17.87
CA GLY A 26 -30.72 8.88 -18.01
C GLY A 26 -29.75 8.32 -19.06
N SER A 27 -30.01 7.13 -19.60
CA SER A 27 -29.13 6.48 -20.59
C SER A 27 -28.91 7.35 -21.83
N GLY A 28 -29.96 8.04 -22.31
CA GLY A 28 -29.87 8.92 -23.48
C GLY A 28 -29.06 10.19 -23.22
N LYS A 29 -29.11 10.74 -22.00
CA LYS A 29 -28.30 11.91 -21.63
C LYS A 29 -26.82 11.52 -21.57
N LEU A 30 -26.51 10.38 -20.96
CA LEU A 30 -25.14 9.86 -20.87
C LEU A 30 -24.58 9.58 -22.27
N ALA A 31 -25.31 8.84 -23.11
CA ALA A 31 -24.85 8.49 -24.46
C ALA A 31 -24.51 9.74 -25.28
N LYS A 32 -25.39 10.75 -25.30
CA LYS A 32 -25.14 12.02 -25.99
C LYS A 32 -23.91 12.76 -25.46
N SER A 33 -23.73 12.78 -24.14
CA SER A 33 -22.58 13.44 -23.51
C SER A 33 -21.26 12.76 -23.86
N LEU A 34 -21.22 11.42 -23.81
CA LEU A 34 -20.01 10.65 -24.12
C LEU A 34 -19.67 10.74 -25.60
N ILE A 35 -20.67 10.64 -26.48
CA ILE A 35 -20.52 10.87 -27.92
C ILE A 35 -19.88 12.24 -28.17
N ALA A 36 -20.46 13.32 -27.63
CA ALA A 36 -19.92 14.66 -27.81
C ALA A 36 -18.48 14.81 -27.30
N LYS A 37 -18.18 14.25 -26.12
CA LYS A 37 -16.84 14.26 -25.52
C LYS A 37 -15.82 13.58 -26.42
N TYR A 38 -16.10 12.36 -26.86
CA TYR A 38 -15.13 11.53 -27.57
C TYR A 38 -15.04 11.84 -29.06
N SER A 39 -16.08 12.41 -29.69
CA SER A 39 -15.98 12.93 -31.06
C SER A 39 -15.00 14.10 -31.19
N VAL A 40 -14.76 14.87 -30.13
CA VAL A 40 -13.72 15.91 -30.09
C VAL A 40 -12.31 15.30 -30.02
N LEU A 41 -12.16 14.19 -29.30
CA LEU A 41 -10.87 13.55 -29.04
C LEU A 41 -10.47 12.55 -30.14
N PHE A 42 -11.45 11.87 -30.73
CA PHE A 42 -11.27 10.79 -31.67
C PHE A 42 -12.09 11.08 -32.93
N PRO A 43 -11.44 11.35 -34.07
CA PRO A 43 -12.13 11.45 -35.34
C PRO A 43 -12.99 10.22 -35.58
N ASN A 44 -14.20 10.43 -36.09
CA ASN A 44 -15.14 9.36 -36.44
C ASN A 44 -15.60 8.48 -35.25
N PHE A 45 -15.53 8.99 -34.02
CA PHE A 45 -15.98 8.24 -32.84
C PHE A 45 -17.44 7.80 -32.95
N GLU A 46 -18.31 8.62 -33.52
CA GLU A 46 -19.74 8.34 -33.71
C GLU A 46 -20.05 7.25 -34.73
N GLU A 47 -19.12 6.94 -35.64
CA GLU A 47 -19.40 5.97 -36.70
C GLU A 47 -19.74 4.59 -36.12
N ASN A 48 -20.76 3.93 -36.65
CA ASN A 48 -21.22 2.62 -36.16
C ASN A 48 -21.80 2.60 -34.73
N ILE A 49 -22.06 3.77 -34.13
CA ILE A 49 -22.93 3.88 -32.96
C ILE A 49 -24.34 4.15 -33.48
N SER A 50 -25.28 3.23 -33.24
CA SER A 50 -26.69 3.44 -33.60
C SER A 50 -27.19 4.76 -33.00
N THR A 51 -27.83 5.61 -33.80
CA THR A 51 -28.40 6.88 -33.31
C THR A 51 -29.91 6.77 -33.24
N GLY A 52 -30.48 6.76 -32.03
CA GLY A 52 -31.93 6.92 -31.88
C GLY A 52 -32.53 6.37 -30.58
N GLY A 53 -31.84 5.47 -29.88
CA GLY A 53 -32.41 4.73 -28.76
C GLY A 53 -33.57 3.82 -29.22
N LYS A 54 -33.89 2.81 -28.42
CA LYS A 54 -35.08 1.98 -28.67
C LYS A 54 -36.31 2.63 -28.05
N ILE A 55 -37.43 2.64 -28.80
CA ILE A 55 -38.73 3.03 -28.26
C ILE A 55 -39.04 2.12 -27.07
N SER A 56 -39.42 2.72 -25.94
CA SER A 56 -39.78 1.97 -24.73
C SER A 56 -41.27 2.12 -24.43
N THR A 57 -41.89 1.10 -23.85
CA THR A 57 -43.30 1.12 -23.42
C THR A 57 -43.42 2.01 -22.17
N GLY A 58 -43.58 3.32 -22.40
CA GLY A 58 -43.66 4.34 -21.36
C GLY A 58 -42.29 4.75 -20.78
N GLY A 59 -42.01 6.06 -20.76
CA GLY A 59 -40.78 6.64 -20.21
C GLY A 59 -39.74 7.03 -21.27
N GLU A 60 -38.50 7.24 -20.83
CA GLU A 60 -37.38 7.64 -21.70
C GLU A 60 -37.04 6.57 -22.76
N PHE A 61 -36.46 7.01 -23.88
CA PHE A 61 -35.86 6.12 -24.88
C PHE A 61 -34.72 5.33 -24.25
N ASP A 62 -34.58 4.06 -24.66
CA ASP A 62 -33.57 3.15 -24.14
C ASP A 62 -32.30 3.22 -24.98
N TYR A 63 -31.26 3.90 -24.45
CA TYR A 63 -29.95 4.06 -25.09
C TYR A 63 -28.89 3.08 -24.55
N ARG A 64 -29.28 2.02 -23.83
CA ARG A 64 -28.32 1.07 -23.24
C ARG A 64 -27.48 0.36 -24.30
N GLY A 65 -28.04 0.09 -25.48
CA GLY A 65 -27.31 -0.49 -26.61
C GLY A 65 -26.23 0.44 -27.16
N GLU A 66 -26.50 1.73 -27.22
CA GLU A 66 -25.54 2.77 -27.60
C GLU A 66 -24.41 2.87 -26.59
N LEU A 67 -24.73 2.81 -25.30
CA LEU A 67 -23.72 2.80 -24.23
C LEU A 67 -22.82 1.57 -24.28
N ILE A 68 -23.35 0.39 -24.67
CA ILE A 68 -22.52 -0.79 -24.94
C ILE A 68 -21.55 -0.50 -26.10
N ASN A 69 -22.01 0.06 -27.21
CA ASN A 69 -21.14 0.37 -28.35
C ASN A 69 -20.05 1.40 -27.99
N ILE A 70 -20.38 2.41 -27.21
CA ILE A 70 -19.42 3.40 -26.68
C ILE A 70 -18.37 2.69 -25.82
N LYS A 71 -18.80 1.83 -24.88
CA LYS A 71 -17.92 1.05 -24.02
C LYS A 71 -16.94 0.20 -24.84
N GLU A 72 -17.44 -0.55 -25.81
CA GLU A 72 -16.61 -1.43 -26.64
C GLU A 72 -15.59 -0.65 -27.48
N LYS A 73 -15.96 0.54 -27.99
CA LYS A 73 -15.02 1.42 -28.68
C LYS A 73 -13.92 1.95 -27.76
N LEU A 74 -14.27 2.35 -26.54
CA LEU A 74 -13.30 2.80 -25.55
C LEU A 74 -12.36 1.65 -25.14
N ASN A 75 -12.88 0.44 -24.93
CA ASN A 75 -12.06 -0.75 -24.70
C ASN A 75 -11.12 -1.04 -25.88
N ALA A 76 -11.61 -0.98 -27.12
CA ALA A 76 -10.78 -1.18 -28.30
C ALA A 76 -9.68 -0.11 -28.41
N TYR A 77 -9.97 1.14 -28.04
CA TYR A 77 -8.98 2.20 -27.95
C TYR A 77 -7.91 1.89 -26.90
N LEU A 78 -8.30 1.43 -25.71
CA LEU A 78 -7.36 1.00 -24.67
C LEU A 78 -6.49 -0.15 -25.18
N ILE A 79 -7.06 -1.20 -25.76
CA ILE A 79 -6.29 -2.35 -26.31
C ILE A 79 -5.29 -1.90 -27.37
N LYS A 80 -5.72 -1.05 -28.32
CA LYS A 80 -4.86 -0.55 -29.40
C LYS A 80 -3.69 0.27 -28.87
N ASN A 81 -3.87 0.98 -27.75
CA ASN A 81 -2.88 1.93 -27.23
C ASN A 81 -2.16 1.47 -25.95
N SER A 82 -2.58 0.36 -25.32
CA SER A 82 -1.99 -0.25 -24.11
C SER A 82 -0.88 -1.24 -24.44
N VAL A 83 -0.15 -1.01 -25.53
CA VAL A 83 0.85 -1.96 -26.03
C VAL A 83 2.11 -1.94 -25.15
N ASP A 84 2.43 -0.79 -24.56
CA ASP A 84 3.61 -0.62 -23.70
C ASP A 84 3.34 -0.97 -22.23
N ALA A 85 4.40 -1.38 -21.53
CA ALA A 85 4.34 -1.84 -20.15
C ALA A 85 3.87 -0.76 -19.16
N LYS A 86 4.11 0.52 -19.48
CA LYS A 86 3.74 1.65 -18.62
C LYS A 86 2.24 1.90 -18.66
N THR A 87 1.63 1.92 -19.84
CA THR A 87 0.16 2.01 -19.98
C THR A 87 -0.54 0.84 -19.28
N LYS A 88 0.01 -0.38 -19.37
CA LYS A 88 -0.53 -1.55 -18.63
C LYS A 88 -0.45 -1.39 -17.11
N LEU A 89 0.66 -0.83 -16.62
CA LEU A 89 0.84 -0.55 -15.20
C LEU A 89 -0.14 0.52 -14.71
N GLN A 90 -0.32 1.60 -15.48
CA GLN A 90 -1.28 2.67 -15.20
C GLN A 90 -2.72 2.14 -15.11
N ILE A 91 -3.14 1.28 -16.04
CA ILE A 91 -4.46 0.62 -16.00
C ILE A 91 -4.60 -0.18 -14.70
N LYS A 92 -3.62 -1.03 -14.39
CA LYS A 92 -3.68 -1.89 -13.21
C LYS A 92 -3.75 -1.08 -11.91
N ILE A 93 -3.01 0.03 -11.82
CA ILE A 93 -3.04 0.94 -10.66
C ILE A 93 -4.47 1.46 -10.44
N LEU A 94 -5.10 1.96 -11.49
CA LEU A 94 -6.46 2.52 -11.38
C LEU A 94 -7.48 1.42 -11.02
N GLU A 95 -7.36 0.23 -11.58
CA GLU A 95 -8.21 -0.92 -11.23
C GLU A 95 -8.04 -1.34 -9.76
N ASP A 96 -6.81 -1.46 -9.26
CA ASP A 96 -6.55 -1.86 -7.87
C ASP A 96 -6.99 -0.77 -6.87
N ILE A 97 -6.84 0.52 -7.21
CA ILE A 97 -7.41 1.62 -6.41
C ILE A 97 -8.93 1.46 -6.31
N LYS A 98 -9.62 1.23 -7.43
CA LYS A 98 -11.08 1.01 -7.44
C LYS A 98 -11.48 -0.21 -6.62
N LYS A 99 -10.74 -1.32 -6.71
CA LYS A 99 -10.98 -2.51 -5.86
C LYS A 99 -10.87 -2.15 -4.39
N MET A 100 -9.78 -1.48 -3.98
CA MET A 100 -9.58 -1.07 -2.58
C MET A 100 -10.69 -0.15 -2.06
N GLU A 101 -11.34 0.65 -2.90
CA GLU A 101 -12.47 1.51 -2.48
C GLU A 101 -13.74 0.73 -2.09
N LYS A 102 -13.90 -0.49 -2.61
CA LYS A 102 -15.03 -1.39 -2.33
C LYS A 102 -14.83 -2.25 -1.08
N TYR A 103 -13.84 -1.95 -0.23
CA TYR A 103 -13.50 -2.76 0.95
C TYR A 103 -14.67 -3.02 1.92
N LYS A 104 -15.70 -2.16 1.91
CA LYS A 104 -16.90 -2.32 2.76
C LYS A 104 -17.78 -3.49 2.33
N GLU A 105 -17.67 -3.93 1.08
CA GLU A 105 -18.45 -4.99 0.47
C GLU A 105 -17.77 -6.37 0.61
N MET A 106 -16.51 -6.39 1.06
CA MET A 106 -15.66 -7.59 1.13
C MET A 106 -15.69 -8.26 2.51
N SER A 107 -15.60 -9.59 2.50
CA SER A 107 -15.26 -10.41 3.66
C SER A 107 -13.81 -10.18 4.11
N GLU A 108 -13.46 -10.62 5.31
CA GLU A 108 -12.09 -10.48 5.82
C GLU A 108 -11.07 -11.28 5.00
N GLU A 109 -11.45 -12.44 4.47
CA GLU A 109 -10.61 -13.26 3.60
C GLU A 109 -10.33 -12.54 2.28
N GLU A 110 -11.36 -12.00 1.61
CA GLU A 110 -11.21 -11.20 0.39
C GLU A 110 -10.34 -9.95 0.63
N LEU A 111 -10.45 -9.32 1.79
CA LEU A 111 -9.59 -8.19 2.16
C LEU A 111 -8.12 -8.61 2.30
N LYS A 112 -7.85 -9.76 2.91
CA LYS A 112 -6.49 -10.30 3.08
C LYS A 112 -5.87 -10.65 1.73
N ASP A 113 -6.62 -11.33 0.88
CA ASP A 113 -6.15 -11.74 -0.45
C ASP A 113 -5.86 -10.52 -1.34
N LEU A 114 -6.80 -9.56 -1.39
CA LEU A 114 -6.58 -8.32 -2.16
C LEU A 114 -5.38 -7.53 -1.63
N HIS A 115 -5.21 -7.48 -0.32
CA HIS A 115 -4.05 -6.82 0.29
C HIS A 115 -2.74 -7.47 -0.13
N GLU A 116 -2.64 -8.79 -0.01
CA GLU A 116 -1.46 -9.55 -0.38
C GLU A 116 -1.11 -9.39 -1.86
N ASP A 117 -2.11 -9.49 -2.75
CA ASP A 117 -1.94 -9.31 -4.19
C ASP A 117 -1.35 -7.93 -4.54
N ILE A 118 -1.90 -6.87 -3.95
CA ILE A 118 -1.45 -5.50 -4.19
C ILE A 118 -0.02 -5.31 -3.66
N VAL A 119 0.24 -5.68 -2.40
CA VAL A 119 1.57 -5.50 -1.81
C VAL A 119 2.62 -6.25 -2.62
N ASN A 120 2.42 -7.53 -2.92
CA ASN A 120 3.39 -8.33 -3.65
C ASN A 120 3.62 -7.81 -5.08
N TYR A 121 2.56 -7.36 -5.75
CA TYR A 121 2.68 -6.86 -7.11
C TYR A 121 3.49 -5.56 -7.20
N TYR A 122 3.23 -4.59 -6.30
CA TYR A 122 3.83 -3.25 -6.35
C TYR A 122 5.13 -3.13 -5.57
N HIS A 123 5.40 -4.02 -4.62
CA HIS A 123 6.67 -4.08 -3.89
C HIS A 123 7.89 -4.08 -4.83
N ASN A 124 7.82 -4.84 -5.93
CA ASN A 124 8.89 -4.94 -6.93
C ASN A 124 8.90 -3.79 -7.97
N LYS A 125 7.97 -2.82 -7.88
CA LYS A 125 7.79 -1.76 -8.90
C LYS A 125 7.93 -0.36 -8.32
N ILE A 126 7.55 -0.19 -7.06
CA ILE A 126 7.53 1.09 -6.36
C ILE A 126 8.46 0.99 -5.16
N GLN A 127 9.51 1.81 -5.16
CA GLN A 127 10.51 1.78 -4.11
C GLN A 127 9.87 2.11 -2.75
N GLY A 128 10.06 1.23 -1.77
CA GLY A 128 9.51 1.42 -0.43
C GLY A 128 7.98 1.38 -0.37
N PHE A 129 7.33 0.67 -1.29
CA PHE A 129 5.87 0.52 -1.32
C PHE A 129 5.31 0.08 0.05
N GLY A 130 5.92 -0.95 0.65
CA GLY A 130 5.51 -1.51 1.93
C GLY A 130 5.79 -0.65 3.16
N LYS A 131 6.66 0.37 3.05
CA LYS A 131 7.00 1.25 4.19
C LYS A 131 5.73 1.92 4.74
N ASN A 132 5.59 1.93 6.07
CA ASN A 132 4.44 2.44 6.82
C ASN A 132 3.13 1.66 6.64
N LEU A 133 3.17 0.43 6.11
CA LEU A 133 2.02 -0.49 6.18
C LEU A 133 2.10 -1.32 7.46
N TYR A 134 0.97 -1.52 8.14
CA TYR A 134 0.85 -2.45 9.26
C TYR A 134 1.24 -3.86 8.81
N GLY A 135 2.14 -4.52 9.54
CA GLY A 135 2.63 -5.86 9.21
C GLY A 135 3.82 -5.89 8.26
N TYR A 136 4.31 -4.74 7.80
CA TYR A 136 5.54 -4.68 7.00
C TYR A 136 6.79 -4.81 7.87
N ASN A 137 7.65 -5.76 7.51
CA ASN A 137 8.94 -5.99 8.16
C ASN A 137 10.03 -5.21 7.41
N TYR A 138 10.58 -4.20 8.07
CA TYR A 138 11.65 -3.36 7.51
C TYR A 138 13.00 -4.07 7.37
N LYS A 139 13.27 -5.11 8.16
CA LYS A 139 14.56 -5.83 8.14
C LYS A 139 14.65 -6.77 6.94
N ASP A 140 13.55 -7.47 6.69
CA ASP A 140 13.50 -8.54 5.70
C ASP A 140 12.72 -8.14 4.44
N ASP A 141 12.25 -6.89 4.38
CA ASP A 141 11.54 -6.28 3.26
C ASP A 141 10.32 -7.09 2.78
N PHE A 142 9.53 -7.65 3.70
CA PHE A 142 8.35 -8.46 3.37
C PHE A 142 7.14 -8.17 4.27
N TYR A 143 5.98 -8.71 3.86
CA TYR A 143 4.71 -8.52 4.55
C TYR A 143 4.28 -9.72 5.40
N MET A 144 3.93 -9.48 6.67
CA MET A 144 3.47 -10.50 7.62
C MET A 144 1.94 -10.57 7.69
N LYS A 145 1.32 -11.27 6.73
CA LYS A 145 -0.16 -11.35 6.57
C LYS A 145 -0.89 -11.99 7.76
N ASP A 146 -0.26 -12.93 8.46
CA ASP A 146 -0.93 -13.67 9.53
C ASP A 146 -1.13 -12.85 10.82
N PHE A 147 -0.61 -11.62 10.87
CA PHE A 147 -0.51 -10.81 12.09
C PHE A 147 -1.24 -9.46 11.99
N ILE A 148 -2.13 -9.30 11.02
CA ILE A 148 -2.87 -8.06 10.78
C ILE A 148 -4.37 -8.32 10.69
N GLY A 149 -5.13 -7.61 11.52
CA GLY A 149 -6.58 -7.66 11.54
C GLY A 149 -7.21 -6.79 10.46
N LYS A 150 -8.53 -6.94 10.27
CA LYS A 150 -9.33 -6.22 9.28
C LYS A 150 -9.11 -4.70 9.28
N GLU A 151 -9.06 -4.08 10.45
CA GLU A 151 -8.89 -2.62 10.60
C GLU A 151 -7.51 -2.17 10.11
N SER A 152 -6.47 -2.99 10.34
CA SER A 152 -5.11 -2.74 9.86
C SER A 152 -5.05 -2.85 8.33
N ILE A 153 -5.74 -3.83 7.74
CA ILE A 153 -5.85 -3.95 6.27
C ILE A 153 -6.53 -2.72 5.68
N ILE A 154 -7.63 -2.26 6.28
CA ILE A 154 -8.35 -1.07 5.82
C ILE A 154 -7.46 0.18 5.93
N ALA A 155 -6.66 0.31 6.99
CA ALA A 155 -5.69 1.39 7.11
C ALA A 155 -4.59 1.28 6.03
N ASN A 156 -4.09 0.07 5.76
CA ASN A 156 -3.14 -0.18 4.68
C ASN A 156 -3.73 0.18 3.31
N PHE A 157 -4.99 -0.13 3.03
CA PHE A 157 -5.66 0.24 1.78
C PHE A 157 -5.67 1.76 1.56
N LYS A 158 -5.91 2.55 2.61
CA LYS A 158 -5.83 4.02 2.52
C LYS A 158 -4.41 4.49 2.18
N ALA A 159 -3.40 3.91 2.81
CA ALA A 159 -1.99 4.23 2.56
C ALA A 159 -1.56 3.80 1.15
N MET A 160 -1.89 2.58 0.73
CA MET A 160 -1.58 2.04 -0.58
C MET A 160 -2.27 2.83 -1.69
N LYS A 161 -3.56 3.17 -1.54
CA LYS A 161 -4.26 4.05 -2.49
C LYS A 161 -3.53 5.37 -2.67
N SER A 162 -3.11 6.00 -1.58
CA SER A 162 -2.39 7.28 -1.63
C SER A 162 -1.03 7.15 -2.34
N LYS A 163 -0.28 6.09 -2.05
CA LYS A 163 1.01 5.78 -2.71
C LYS A 163 0.85 5.48 -4.19
N LEU A 164 -0.14 4.67 -4.55
CA LEU A 164 -0.42 4.31 -5.95
C LEU A 164 -0.91 5.53 -6.75
N GLN A 165 -1.74 6.39 -6.15
CA GLN A 165 -2.16 7.64 -6.80
C GLN A 165 -0.97 8.57 -7.04
N ALA A 166 -0.11 8.78 -6.03
CA ALA A 166 1.09 9.59 -6.20
C ALA A 166 2.03 9.02 -7.28
N PHE A 167 2.24 7.70 -7.28
CA PHE A 167 3.05 7.04 -8.31
C PHE A 167 2.42 7.12 -9.71
N TYR A 168 1.09 7.09 -9.80
CA TYR A 168 0.38 7.30 -11.06
C TYR A 168 0.55 8.74 -11.57
N ASP A 169 0.38 9.72 -10.69
CA ASP A 169 0.50 11.15 -11.00
C ASP A 169 1.93 11.51 -11.40
N ALA A 170 2.91 10.80 -10.85
CA ALA A 170 4.33 10.79 -11.22
C ALA A 170 4.63 10.05 -12.54
N ASP A 171 3.62 9.75 -13.35
CA ASP A 171 3.72 9.01 -14.61
C ASP A 171 4.41 7.63 -14.46
N CYS A 172 4.16 6.96 -13.32
CA CYS A 172 4.77 5.69 -12.93
C CYS A 172 6.30 5.72 -12.83
N GLU A 173 6.86 6.88 -12.50
CA GLU A 173 8.27 7.05 -12.17
C GLU A 173 8.44 7.16 -10.66
N ASN A 174 9.52 6.60 -10.12
CA ASN A 174 9.84 6.76 -8.70
C ASN A 174 10.37 8.20 -8.50
N GLU A 175 9.45 9.15 -8.28
CA GLU A 175 9.71 10.59 -8.13
C GLU A 175 10.75 10.95 -7.05
N LEU A 176 11.04 10.04 -6.12
CA LEU A 176 12.03 10.24 -5.06
C LEU A 176 13.48 9.99 -5.50
N GLN A 177 13.78 9.89 -6.79
CA GLN A 177 15.18 9.85 -7.27
C GLN A 177 15.93 11.20 -7.14
N HIS A 178 15.26 12.31 -6.78
CA HIS A 178 15.91 13.62 -6.65
C HIS A 178 15.52 14.44 -5.42
N ARG A 179 15.24 13.79 -4.29
CA ARG A 179 15.52 14.40 -2.98
C ARG A 179 16.72 13.70 -2.36
N GLN A 180 17.92 14.10 -2.79
CA GLN A 180 18.96 14.32 -1.80
C GLN A 180 18.37 15.36 -0.86
N GLU A 181 17.62 14.93 0.15
CA GLU A 181 17.54 15.74 1.36
C GLU A 181 19.00 16.03 1.71
N PRO A 182 19.38 17.29 1.97
CA PRO A 182 20.70 17.54 2.49
C PRO A 182 20.77 16.65 3.75
N LEU A 183 21.57 15.59 3.67
CA LEU A 183 22.07 14.96 4.87
C LEU A 183 22.68 16.13 5.62
N ILE A 184 22.00 16.59 6.66
CA ILE A 184 22.71 17.11 7.81
C ILE A 184 23.51 15.90 8.27
N ASN A 185 24.70 15.76 7.70
CA ASN A 185 25.79 15.03 8.28
C ASN A 185 26.01 15.71 9.62
N ALA A 186 25.25 15.30 10.64
CA ALA A 186 25.76 15.30 11.98
C ALA A 186 26.97 14.37 11.92
N THR A 187 28.12 14.99 11.75
CA THR A 187 29.42 14.36 11.64
C THR A 187 29.66 13.55 12.92
N PHE A 188 29.29 12.27 12.92
CA PHE A 188 30.02 11.30 13.71
C PHE A 188 31.19 10.87 12.85
N SER A 189 32.29 11.60 12.98
CA SER A 189 33.58 11.19 12.47
C SER A 189 33.96 9.87 13.14
N ASN A 190 33.80 8.76 12.45
CA ASN A 190 34.75 7.67 12.55
C ASN A 190 35.10 7.22 11.13
N GLN A 191 36.19 7.78 10.61
CA GLN A 191 36.81 7.34 9.38
C GLN A 191 37.40 5.95 9.61
N ASN A 192 36.61 4.92 9.37
CA ASN A 192 37.12 3.61 8.96
C ASN A 192 36.11 2.98 8.02
N ALA A 193 36.26 3.28 6.73
CA ALA A 193 35.74 2.47 5.65
C ALA A 193 36.53 1.16 5.62
N ASN A 194 36.15 0.23 6.50
CA ASN A 194 36.45 -1.18 6.34
C ASN A 194 35.10 -1.89 6.28
N ASN A 195 34.87 -2.68 5.22
CA ASN A 195 33.86 -3.73 5.21
C ASN A 195 34.21 -4.73 6.34
N MET A 196 33.84 -4.40 7.57
CA MET A 196 33.87 -5.33 8.68
C MET A 196 32.49 -5.95 8.78
N ASN A 197 32.44 -7.27 8.63
CA ASN A 197 31.34 -8.06 9.15
C ASN A 197 31.42 -7.93 10.69
N VAL A 198 30.81 -6.87 11.24
CA VAL A 198 30.82 -6.63 12.68
C VAL A 198 29.86 -7.66 13.30
N ASP A 199 30.42 -8.67 13.95
CA ASP A 199 29.68 -9.44 14.94
C ASP A 199 29.25 -8.44 16.04
N ILE A 200 28.02 -7.95 15.95
CA ILE A 200 27.46 -7.05 16.95
C ILE A 200 27.33 -7.87 18.24
N ASN A 201 28.16 -7.57 19.24
CA ASN A 201 28.10 -8.23 20.54
C ASN A 201 26.79 -7.86 21.25
N ILE A 202 26.05 -8.88 21.73
CA ILE A 202 24.84 -8.72 22.54
C ILE A 202 25.06 -7.82 23.76
N ASP A 203 26.25 -7.83 24.36
CA ASP A 203 26.54 -7.01 25.53
C ASP A 203 26.46 -5.52 25.21
N ILE A 204 26.95 -5.11 24.03
CA ILE A 204 26.90 -3.72 23.55
C ILE A 204 25.45 -3.31 23.31
N VAL A 205 24.64 -4.21 22.73
CA VAL A 205 23.23 -3.95 22.44
C VAL A 205 22.42 -3.81 23.73
N TYR A 206 22.71 -4.65 24.73
CA TYR A 206 22.10 -4.59 26.05
C TYR A 206 22.44 -3.27 26.77
N GLU A 207 23.72 -2.91 26.86
CA GLU A 207 24.15 -1.66 27.51
C GLU A 207 23.54 -0.41 26.88
N ASN A 208 23.37 -0.40 25.56
CA ASN A 208 22.74 0.72 24.86
C ASN A 208 21.23 0.81 25.20
N ALA A 209 20.53 -0.33 25.22
CA ALA A 209 19.13 -0.36 25.63
C ALA A 209 18.95 0.15 27.07
N GLN A 210 19.85 -0.24 27.99
CA GLN A 210 19.82 0.26 29.37
C GLN A 210 19.96 1.79 29.42
N LYS A 211 20.91 2.36 28.69
CA LYS A 211 21.12 3.81 28.63
C LYS A 211 19.94 4.56 28.04
N GLU A 212 19.27 4.01 27.03
CA GLU A 212 18.08 4.63 26.43
C GLU A 212 16.91 4.68 27.42
N ILE A 213 16.77 3.64 28.25
CA ILE A 213 15.74 3.59 29.31
C ILE A 213 16.09 4.55 30.46
N ASP A 214 17.34 4.57 30.91
CA ASP A 214 17.79 5.41 32.04
C ASP A 214 17.77 6.91 31.72
N ASN A 215 17.98 7.28 30.46
CA ASN A 215 17.95 8.68 30.02
C ASN A 215 16.53 9.21 29.77
N ASN A 216 15.50 8.37 29.94
CA ASN A 216 14.12 8.79 29.71
C ASN A 216 13.56 9.54 30.92
N THR A 217 13.33 10.85 30.76
CA THR A 217 12.78 11.72 31.83
C THR A 217 11.27 11.58 32.04
N THR A 218 10.60 10.68 31.32
CA THR A 218 9.13 10.52 31.32
C THR A 218 8.65 9.48 32.32
N PHE A 219 9.52 8.53 32.69
CA PHE A 219 9.21 7.45 33.63
C PHE A 219 9.66 7.79 35.05
N SER A 220 8.91 7.31 36.04
CA SER A 220 9.38 7.33 37.43
C SER A 220 10.49 6.31 37.66
N ASP A 221 11.29 6.49 38.72
CA ASP A 221 12.37 5.55 39.07
C ASP A 221 11.88 4.10 39.22
N VAL A 222 10.66 3.92 39.74
CA VAL A 222 10.01 2.60 39.89
C VAL A 222 9.68 1.97 38.54
N GLU A 223 9.21 2.78 37.58
CA GLU A 223 8.91 2.31 36.22
C GLU A 223 10.20 2.00 35.46
N ILE A 224 11.24 2.83 35.63
CA ILE A 224 12.58 2.58 35.07
C ILE A 224 13.11 1.24 35.59
N GLU A 225 13.02 0.98 36.89
CA GLU A 225 13.44 -0.30 37.49
C GLU A 225 12.64 -1.49 36.92
N GLU A 226 11.32 -1.36 36.77
CA GLU A 226 10.47 -2.41 36.18
C GLU A 226 10.88 -2.71 34.73
N ILE A 227 11.15 -1.66 33.95
CA ILE A 227 11.58 -1.78 32.55
C ILE A 227 12.99 -2.41 32.47
N GLN A 228 13.93 -1.98 33.31
CA GLN A 228 15.27 -2.56 33.39
C GLN A 228 15.24 -4.05 33.76
N ASN A 229 14.38 -4.44 34.71
CA ASN A 229 14.20 -5.84 35.08
C ASN A 229 13.67 -6.68 33.90
N LYS A 230 12.74 -6.14 33.11
CA LYS A 230 12.23 -6.81 31.91
C LYS A 230 13.29 -6.92 30.81
N LEU A 231 14.16 -5.91 30.68
CA LEU A 231 15.29 -5.97 29.76
C LEU A 231 16.30 -7.05 30.19
N ALA A 232 16.59 -7.17 31.49
CA ALA A 232 17.44 -8.21 32.04
C ALA A 232 16.87 -9.62 31.78
N GLU A 233 15.56 -9.81 32.01
CA GLU A 233 14.85 -11.07 31.71
C GLU A 233 14.98 -11.47 30.23
N LEU A 234 14.95 -10.49 29.32
CA LEU A 234 15.16 -10.73 27.88
C LEU A 234 16.59 -11.19 27.59
N ARG A 235 17.60 -10.57 28.21
CA ARG A 235 19.01 -10.99 28.08
C ARG A 235 19.22 -12.42 28.56
N GLU A 236 18.63 -12.78 29.71
CA GLU A 236 18.68 -14.14 30.25
C GLU A 236 18.00 -15.14 29.33
N THR A 237 16.84 -14.78 28.78
CA THR A 237 16.12 -15.60 27.80
C THR A 237 16.98 -15.91 26.58
N ILE A 238 17.70 -14.90 26.06
CA ILE A 238 18.62 -15.07 24.94
C ILE A 238 19.79 -16.00 25.30
N ALA A 239 20.39 -15.81 26.47
CA ALA A 239 21.52 -16.59 26.95
C ALA A 239 21.16 -18.04 27.35
N SER A 240 19.88 -18.34 27.54
CA SER A 240 19.42 -19.67 27.98
C SER A 240 19.75 -20.78 26.98
N SER A 241 19.76 -22.03 27.45
CA SER A 241 19.91 -23.22 26.59
C SER A 241 18.58 -23.73 26.02
N GLU A 242 17.50 -22.94 26.15
CA GLU A 242 16.18 -23.33 25.64
C GLU A 242 16.14 -23.34 24.11
N SER A 243 15.16 -24.05 23.54
CA SER A 243 14.99 -24.05 22.09
C SER A 243 14.61 -22.65 21.58
N LYS A 244 15.03 -22.33 20.36
CA LYS A 244 14.68 -21.09 19.66
C LYS A 244 13.21 -20.71 19.84
N ARG A 245 12.30 -21.65 19.61
CA ARG A 245 10.85 -21.44 19.75
C ARG A 245 10.46 -20.97 21.16
N LYS A 246 10.98 -21.62 22.21
CA LYS A 246 10.69 -21.24 23.61
C LYS A 246 11.26 -19.87 23.97
N LYS A 247 12.48 -19.58 23.52
CA LYS A 247 13.09 -18.25 23.69
C LYS A 247 12.23 -17.16 23.03
N TRP A 248 11.76 -17.42 21.81
CA TRP A 248 10.86 -16.51 21.10
C TRP A 248 9.51 -16.33 21.80
N ASP A 249 8.91 -17.39 22.34
CA ASP A 249 7.64 -17.29 23.07
C ASP A 249 7.79 -16.43 24.34
N LYS A 250 8.88 -16.58 25.10
CA LYS A 250 9.18 -15.73 26.26
C LYS A 250 9.50 -14.28 25.86
N ALA A 251 10.34 -14.10 24.85
CA ALA A 251 10.70 -12.77 24.37
C ALA A 251 9.52 -11.98 23.83
N LYS A 252 8.52 -12.64 23.23
CA LYS A 252 7.25 -11.99 22.82
C LYS A 252 6.51 -11.41 24.01
N VAL A 253 6.38 -12.14 25.11
CA VAL A 253 5.70 -11.66 26.33
C VAL A 253 6.40 -10.42 26.88
N ILE A 254 7.73 -10.44 26.91
CA ILE A 254 8.56 -9.31 27.36
C ILE A 254 8.43 -8.11 26.39
N PHE A 255 8.40 -8.35 25.09
CA PHE A 255 8.25 -7.30 24.08
C PHE A 255 6.84 -6.69 24.10
N THR A 256 5.79 -7.47 24.36
CA THR A 256 4.43 -6.96 24.58
C THR A 256 4.39 -6.00 25.77
N PHE A 257 5.03 -6.36 26.89
CA PHE A 257 5.18 -5.45 28.02
C PHE A 257 5.88 -4.13 27.61
N ALA A 258 6.97 -4.21 26.83
CA ALA A 258 7.67 -3.02 26.34
C ALA A 258 6.77 -2.12 25.47
N MET A 259 5.93 -2.71 24.62
CA MET A 259 4.94 -1.98 23.82
C MET A 259 3.86 -1.32 24.68
N ASP A 260 3.40 -1.99 25.74
CA ASP A 260 2.39 -1.46 26.67
C ASP A 260 2.94 -0.26 27.47
N LYS A 261 4.25 -0.19 27.71
CA LYS A 261 4.93 0.95 28.36
C LYS A 261 5.17 2.14 27.42
N GLY A 262 5.19 1.91 26.11
CA GLY A 262 5.29 2.96 25.10
C GLY A 262 6.32 2.68 24.01
N ILE A 263 6.26 3.47 22.93
CA ILE A 263 7.06 3.24 21.73
C ILE A 263 8.57 3.34 21.99
N ASP A 264 9.02 4.23 22.87
CA ASP A 264 10.44 4.42 23.17
C ASP A 264 11.03 3.20 23.88
N VAL A 265 10.27 2.59 24.80
CA VAL A 265 10.67 1.35 25.50
C VAL A 265 10.70 0.17 24.52
N ALA A 266 9.70 0.08 23.64
CA ALA A 266 9.68 -0.94 22.59
C ALA A 266 10.87 -0.81 21.62
N LEU A 267 11.26 0.41 21.26
CA LEU A 267 12.42 0.67 20.41
C LEU A 267 13.74 0.26 21.08
N ALA A 268 13.90 0.52 22.39
CA ALA A 268 15.08 0.08 23.14
C ALA A 268 15.22 -1.46 23.20
N PHE A 269 14.11 -2.19 23.27
CA PHE A 269 14.11 -3.66 23.37
C PHE A 269 14.29 -4.37 22.01
N LEU A 270 13.87 -3.74 20.91
CA LEU A 270 13.81 -4.37 19.58
C LEU A 270 15.16 -4.93 19.07
N PRO A 271 16.32 -4.26 19.28
CA PRO A 271 17.61 -4.79 18.86
C PRO A 271 17.98 -6.12 19.52
N MET A 272 17.59 -6.33 20.78
CA MET A 272 17.88 -7.56 21.54
C MET A 272 17.20 -8.79 20.94
N MET A 273 16.06 -8.61 20.26
CA MET A 273 15.31 -9.69 19.61
C MET A 273 16.11 -10.39 18.50
N ASN A 274 17.10 -9.72 17.90
CA ASN A 274 17.95 -10.29 16.86
C ASN A 274 18.85 -11.44 17.35
N PHE A 275 19.02 -11.57 18.67
CA PHE A 275 19.90 -12.57 19.27
C PHE A 275 19.18 -13.85 19.69
N LEU A 276 17.87 -13.95 19.45
CA LEU A 276 17.06 -15.16 19.70
C LEU A 276 17.33 -16.24 18.64
N LYS A 277 18.51 -16.86 18.75
CA LYS A 277 18.95 -18.00 17.94
C LYS A 277 18.43 -19.33 18.50
#